data_AF-A0A0U3NVV4-F1
#
_entry.id   AF-A0A0U3NVV4-F1
#
_cell.length_a   1.000
_cell.length_b   1.000
_cell.length_c   1.000
_cell.angle_alpha   90.00
_cell.angle_beta   90.00
_cell.angle_gamma   90.00
#
_symmetry.space_group_name_H-M   'P 1'
#
loop_
_entity.id
_entity.type
_entity.pdbx_description
1 polymer ?
#
loop_
_entity_poly.entity_id
_entity_poly.type
_entity_poly.pdbx_seq_one_letter_code
_entity_poly.pdbx_strand_id
1 'polypeptide(L)' 'MEAMLEDKDSEVQVRRFEKEGNERCSISYDAKTATFELEDSSTHQIYQFDDLDLVAIEIFELLQD' A
#
# COMPACT_ATOMS: atom_id res chain seq x y z
N MET A 1 10.26 -3.16 -3.81
CA MET A 1 9.35 -3.68 -2.77
C MET A 1 9.99 -4.75 -1.89
N GLU A 2 11.13 -5.33 -2.30
CA GLU A 2 11.85 -6.38 -1.56
C GLU A 2 12.25 -6.01 -0.12
N ALA A 3 12.56 -4.73 0.13
CA ALA A 3 12.90 -4.25 1.48
C ALA A 3 11.76 -4.36 2.51
N MET A 4 10.51 -4.55 2.07
CA MET A 4 9.35 -4.75 2.95
C MET A 4 9.09 -6.24 3.25
N LEU A 5 9.97 -7.15 2.85
CA LEU A 5 9.83 -8.57 3.16
C LEU A 5 10.84 -9.04 4.21
N GLU A 6 11.82 -8.19 4.52
CA GLU A 6 12.94 -8.53 5.41
C GLU A 6 12.67 -8.19 6.88
N ASP A 7 11.72 -7.28 7.17
CA ASP A 7 11.37 -6.86 8.53
C ASP A 7 10.22 -7.70 9.09
N LYS A 8 10.57 -8.80 9.78
CA LYS A 8 9.63 -9.76 10.39
C LYS A 8 9.13 -9.35 11.78
N ASP A 9 9.49 -8.17 12.28
CA ASP A 9 9.29 -7.79 13.69
C ASP A 9 8.09 -6.85 13.94
N SER A 10 7.47 -6.30 12.89
CA SER A 10 6.21 -5.55 12.99
C SER A 10 5.09 -6.26 12.24
N GLU A 11 4.05 -6.66 12.97
CA GLU A 11 2.88 -7.42 12.48
C GLU A 11 2.14 -6.76 11.30
N VAL A 12 2.37 -5.46 11.05
CA VAL A 12 1.84 -4.73 9.89
C VAL A 12 2.92 -3.81 9.33
N GLN A 13 3.27 -3.98 8.05
CA GLN A 13 4.19 -3.08 7.37
C GLN A 13 3.44 -2.04 6.58
N VAL A 14 3.72 -0.75 6.83
CA VAL A 14 3.02 0.37 6.20
C VAL A 14 3.97 1.15 5.30
N ARG A 15 3.53 1.49 4.09
CA ARG A 15 4.21 2.40 3.17
C ARG A 15 3.26 3.51 2.77
N ARG A 16 3.76 4.73 2.65
CA ARG A 16 3.01 5.87 2.12
C ARG A 16 3.62 6.33 0.82
N PHE A 17 2.76 6.71 -0.12
CA PHE A 17 3.16 7.22 -1.41
C PHE A 17 2.67 8.65 -1.56
N GLU A 18 3.59 9.52 -1.94
CA GLU A 18 3.35 10.94 -2.13
C GLU A 18 3.79 11.38 -3.52
N LYS A 19 3.11 12.39 -4.04
CA LYS A 19 3.46 13.08 -5.28
C LYS A 19 3.50 14.57 -5.01
N GLU A 20 4.65 15.19 -5.30
CA GLU A 20 4.90 16.61 -5.06
C GLU A 20 4.64 17.05 -3.61
N GLY A 21 4.92 16.17 -2.65
CA GLY A 21 4.71 16.42 -1.21
C GLY A 21 3.27 16.28 -0.74
N ASN A 22 2.35 15.83 -1.60
CA ASN A 22 0.99 15.47 -1.22
C ASN A 22 0.87 13.95 -1.14
N GLU A 23 0.45 13.45 0.02
CA GLU A 23 0.12 12.04 0.20
C GLU A 23 -1.04 11.66 -0.72
N ARG A 24 -0.84 10.61 -1.53
CA ARG A 24 -1.84 10.09 -2.46
C ARG A 24 -2.48 8.82 -1.93
N CYS A 25 -1.67 7.93 -1.34
CA CYS A 25 -2.19 6.70 -0.75
C CYS A 25 -1.24 6.11 0.30
N SER A 26 -1.78 5.23 1.13
CA SER A 26 -1.02 4.40 2.06
C SER A 26 -1.33 2.92 1.85
N ILE A 27 -0.32 2.05 1.91
CA ILE A 27 -0.47 0.61 1.83
C ILE A 27 -0.02 -0.02 3.14
N SER A 28 -0.79 -0.97 3.64
CA SER A 28 -0.49 -1.78 4.80
C SER A 28 -0.49 -3.26 4.41
N TYR A 29 0.50 -4.03 4.83
CA TYR A 29 0.54 -5.47 4.62
C TYR A 29 0.27 -6.19 5.94
N ASP A 30 -0.80 -6.99 5.98
CA ASP A 30 -1.09 -7.90 7.09
C ASP A 30 -0.53 -9.30 6.77
N ALA A 31 0.47 -9.71 7.54
CA ALA A 31 1.14 -10.99 7.34
C ALA A 31 0.32 -12.21 7.82
N LYS A 32 -0.73 -12.00 8.63
CA LYS A 32 -1.61 -13.07 9.14
C LYS A 32 -2.61 -13.49 8.07
N THR A 33 -3.17 -12.52 7.34
CA THR A 33 -4.09 -12.76 6.23
C THR A 33 -3.37 -12.84 4.88
N ALA A 34 -2.11 -12.42 4.82
CA ALA A 34 -1.33 -12.27 3.60
C ALA A 34 -2.02 -11.35 2.59
N THR A 35 -2.57 -10.23 3.08
CA THR A 35 -3.29 -9.25 2.26
C THR A 35 -2.72 -7.86 2.41
N PHE A 36 -2.84 -7.08 1.35
CA PHE A 36 -2.52 -5.66 1.31
C PHE A 36 -3.79 -4.84 1.44
N GLU A 37 -3.78 -3.84 2.31
CA GLU A 37 -4.80 -2.79 2.36
C GLU A 37 -4.21 -1.51 1.80
N LEU A 38 -4.87 -0.95 0.79
CA LEU A 38 -4.53 0.33 0.17
C LEU A 38 -5.60 1.36 0.53
N GLU A 39 -5.21 2.45 1.17
CA GLU A 39 -6.06 3.60 1.45
C GLU A 39 -5.74 4.75 0.48
N ASP A 40 -6.74 5.24 -0.24
CA ASP A 40 -6.65 6.47 -1.03
C ASP A 40 -6.84 7.67 -0.11
N SER A 41 -5.82 8.53 -0.01
CA SER A 41 -5.83 9.70 0.88
C SER A 41 -6.84 10.77 0.43
N SER A 42 -7.26 10.77 -0.84
CA SER A 42 -8.22 11.74 -1.39
C SER A 42 -9.65 11.37 -1.03
N THR A 43 -10.01 10.10 -1.19
CA THR A 43 -11.38 9.59 -0.99
C THR A 43 -11.58 8.90 0.37
N HIS A 44 -10.49 8.57 1.07
CA HIS A 44 -10.46 7.70 2.25
C HIS A 44 -11.09 6.31 1.99
N GLN A 45 -11.08 5.87 0.72
CA GLN A 45 -11.52 4.54 0.35
C GLN A 45 -10.40 3.53 0.62
N ILE A 46 -10.78 2.40 1.21
CA ILE A 46 -9.87 1.30 1.52
C ILE A 46 -10.16 0.14 0.57
N TYR A 47 -9.11 -0.35 -0.07
CA TYR A 47 -9.13 -1.47 -0.99
C TYR A 47 -8.27 -2.59 -0.42
N GLN A 48 -8.72 -3.84 -0.53
CA GLN A 48 -7.97 -5.00 -0.07
C GLN A 48 -7.58 -5.87 -1.27
N PHE A 49 -6.31 -6.28 -1.29
CA PHE A 49 -5.72 -7.10 -2.35
C PHE A 49 -4.99 -8.29 -1.75
N ASP A 50 -5.11 -9.44 -2.39
CA ASP A 50 -4.30 -10.63 -2.12
C ASP A 50 -3.07 -10.76 -3.04
N ASP A 51 -3.02 -9.97 -4.11
CA ASP A 51 -1.93 -9.97 -5.10
C ASP A 51 -1.11 -8.67 -5.08
N LEU A 52 0.22 -8.82 -4.97
CA LEU A 52 1.15 -7.70 -4.93
C LEU A 52 1.21 -6.93 -6.27
N ASP A 53 1.07 -7.63 -7.38
CA ASP A 53 1.11 -7.00 -8.70
C ASP A 53 -0.13 -6.12 -8.93
N LEU A 54 -1.30 -6.54 -8.45
CA LEU A 54 -2.54 -5.76 -8.56
C LEU A 54 -2.47 -4.48 -7.73
N VAL A 55 -2.01 -4.57 -6.47
CA VAL A 55 -1.87 -3.37 -5.63
C VAL A 55 -0.82 -2.41 -6.19
N ALA A 56 0.24 -2.92 -6.82
CA ALA A 56 1.26 -2.08 -7.46
C ALA A 56 0.70 -1.30 -8.66
N ILE A 57 -0.18 -1.92 -9.46
CA ILE A 57 -0.88 -1.25 -10.57
C ILE A 57 -1.77 -0.14 -10.02
N GLU A 58 -2.58 -0.43 -8.99
CA GLU A 58 -3.50 0.55 -8.41
C GLU A 58 -2.76 1.76 -7.81
N ILE A 59 -1.66 1.52 -7.08
CA ILE A 59 -0.79 2.60 -6.57
C ILE A 59 -0.26 3.46 -7.72
N PHE A 60 0.16 2.82 -8.81
CA PHE A 60 0.68 3.55 -9.97
C PHE A 60 -0.39 4.43 -10.62
N GLU A 61 -1.62 3.95 -10.74
CA GLU A 61 -2.76 4.74 -11.25
C GLU A 61 -3.08 5.92 -10.31
N LEU A 62 -3.17 5.69 -9.00
CA LEU A 62 -3.39 6.75 -8.00
C LEU A 62 -2.29 7.82 -7.98
N LEU A 63 -1.05 7.44 -8.31
CA LEU A 63 0.06 8.37 -8.43
C LEU A 63 0.09 9.13 -9.76
N GLN A 64 -0.63 8.69 -10.79
CA GLN A 64 -0.71 9.44 -12.05
C GLN A 64 -1.74 10.56 -12.02
N ASP A 65 -2.82 10.39 -11.26
CA ASP A 65 -3.76 11.46 -10.90
C ASP A 65 -3.07 12.59 -10.08
#